data_AF-A0A932KBN3-F1
#
_entry.id   AF-A0A932KBN3-F1
#
_cell.length_a   1.000
_cell.length_b   1.000
_cell.length_c   1.000
_cell.angle_alpha   90.00
_cell.angle_beta   90.00
_cell.angle_gamma   90.00
#
_symmetry.space_group_name_H-M   'P 1'
#
loop_
_entity.id
_entity.type
_entity.pdbx_description
1 polymer ?
#
loop_
_entity_poly.entity_id
_entity_poly.type
_entity_poly.pdbx_seq_one_letter_code
_entity_poly.pdbx_strand_id
1 'polypeptide(L)' 'DTVETPSPMNPLGIKGVGELPTVAAPAAVANAVLDALWGFGVRHIDTPLTPEKIWRAMHAPHVD' A
#
# COMPACT_ATOMS: atom_id res chain seq x y z
N ASP A 1 3.62 15.74 14.08
CA ASP A 1 3.96 15.13 15.37
C ASP A 1 4.56 13.75 15.11
N THR A 2 5.53 13.30 15.91
CA THR A 2 6.21 12.01 15.74
C THR A 2 6.18 11.22 17.04
N VAL A 3 6.01 9.90 16.94
CA VAL A 3 6.11 8.99 18.09
C VAL A 3 7.50 8.38 18.14
N GLU A 4 8.12 8.39 19.32
CA GLU A 4 9.45 7.83 19.53
C GLU A 4 9.37 6.52 20.32
N THR A 5 10.16 5.54 19.89
CA THR A 5 10.42 4.32 20.66
C THR A 5 11.88 3.97 20.43
N PRO A 6 12.79 4.26 21.37
CA PRO A 6 14.23 4.04 21.17
C PRO A 6 14.59 2.59 20.88
N SER A 7 15.68 2.36 20.16
CA SER A 7 16.23 1.02 19.98
C SER A 7 17.01 0.58 21.22
N PRO A 8 16.72 -0.58 21.84
CA PRO A 8 17.50 -1.08 22.98
C PRO A 8 18.89 -1.59 22.55
N MET A 9 19.11 -1.81 21.25
CA MET A 9 20.33 -2.42 20.70
C MET A 9 21.29 -1.40 20.09
N ASN A 10 20.85 -0.15 19.91
CA ASN A 10 21.71 0.93 19.46
C ASN A 10 22.03 1.85 20.66
N PRO A 11 23.31 2.08 21.02
CA PRO A 11 23.68 2.89 22.19
C PRO A 11 23.16 4.33 22.19
N LEU A 12 22.84 4.89 21.02
CA LEU A 12 22.27 6.22 20.85
C LEU A 12 20.73 6.19 20.76
N GLY A 13 20.11 5.00 20.84
CA GLY A 13 18.67 4.81 20.70
C GLY A 13 18.12 5.00 19.28
N ILE A 14 18.97 5.30 18.29
CA ILE A 14 18.56 5.67 16.93
C ILE A 14 18.07 4.46 16.11
N LYS A 15 17.17 4.73 15.16
CA LYS A 15 16.63 3.76 14.19
C LYS A 15 16.76 4.33 12.78
N GLY A 16 17.00 3.46 11.80
CA GLY A 16 17.01 3.83 10.39
C GLY A 16 15.58 4.13 9.88
N VAL A 17 15.45 5.13 9.03
CA VAL A 17 14.16 5.57 8.45
C VAL A 17 14.17 5.63 6.92
N GLY A 18 15.33 5.59 6.28
CA GLY A 18 15.50 5.94 4.86
C GLY A 18 14.63 5.13 3.88
N GLU A 19 14.46 3.84 4.13
CA GLU A 19 13.68 2.95 3.25
C GLU A 19 12.19 2.87 3.64
N LEU A 20 11.82 3.31 4.86
CA LEU A 20 10.45 3.16 5.36
C LEU A 20 9.39 3.79 4.44
N PRO A 21 9.59 5.01 3.88
CA PRO A 21 8.63 5.59 2.94
C PRO A 21 8.50 4.78 1.66
N THR A 22 9.61 4.26 1.14
CA THR A 22 9.64 3.45 -0.09
C THR A 22 8.93 2.11 0.08
N VAL A 23 8.91 1.55 1.29
CA VAL A 23 8.16 0.32 1.60
C VAL A 23 6.69 0.61 1.87
N ALA A 24 6.39 1.58 2.74
CA ALA A 24 5.02 1.82 3.23
C ALA A 24 4.14 2.55 2.20
N ALA A 25 4.68 3.52 1.45
CA ALA A 25 3.88 4.33 0.54
C ALA A 25 3.27 3.52 -0.63
N PRO A 26 3.99 2.62 -1.33
CA PRO A 26 3.38 1.81 -2.38
C PRO A 26 2.25 0.91 -1.88
N ALA A 27 2.42 0.31 -0.68
CA ALA A 27 1.37 -0.50 -0.07
C ALA A 27 0.14 0.33 0.31
N ALA A 28 0.34 1.53 0.87
CA ALA A 28 -0.75 2.43 1.21
C ALA A 28 -1.54 2.88 -0.03
N VAL A 29 -0.84 3.23 -1.11
CA VAL A 29 -1.48 3.60 -2.39
C VAL A 29 -2.23 2.41 -3.00
N ALA A 30 -1.65 1.21 -2.99
CA ALA A 30 -2.32 0.02 -3.50
C ALA A 30 -3.60 -0.32 -2.72
N ASN A 31 -3.55 -0.24 -1.39
CA ASN A 31 -4.73 -0.44 -0.54
C ASN A 31 -5.80 0.62 -0.79
N ALA A 32 -5.43 1.89 -0.98
CA ALA A 32 -6.37 2.96 -1.29
C ALA A 32 -7.07 2.73 -2.63
N VAL A 33 -6.35 2.24 -3.65
CA VAL A 33 -6.96 1.89 -4.95
C VAL A 33 -7.88 0.69 -4.81
N LEU A 34 -7.50 -0.35 -4.07
CA LEU A 34 -8.37 -1.51 -3.83
C LEU A 34 -9.64 -1.13 -3.06
N ASP A 35 -9.54 -0.25 -2.06
CA ASP A 35 -10.69 0.29 -1.32
C ASP A 35 -11.66 1.03 -2.25
N ALA A 36 -11.14 1.92 -3.11
CA ALA A 36 -11.95 2.64 -4.10
C ALA A 36 -12.66 1.71 -5.10
N LEU A 37 -12.08 0.53 -5.38
CA LEU A 37 -12.61 -0.46 -6.31
C LEU A 37 -13.47 -1.53 -5.62
N TRP A 38 -13.62 -1.48 -4.29
CA TRP A 38 -14.31 -2.51 -3.52
C TRP A 38 -15.74 -2.75 -4.01
N GLY A 39 -16.46 -1.66 -4.33
CA GLY A 39 -17.83 -1.67 -4.85
C GLY A 39 -17.98 -2.26 -6.26
N PHE A 40 -16.88 -2.43 -7.00
CA PHE A 40 -16.85 -3.11 -8.29
C PHE A 40 -16.60 -4.62 -8.16
N GLY A 41 -16.43 -5.17 -6.95
CA GLY A 41 -16.10 -6.58 -6.75
C GLY A 41 -14.60 -6.89 -6.85
N VAL A 42 -13.75 -5.87 -7.04
CA VAL A 42 -12.30 -6.03 -7.11
C VAL A 42 -11.73 -6.32 -5.72
N ARG A 43 -10.88 -7.35 -5.61
CA ARG A 43 -10.19 -7.72 -4.36
C ARG A 43 -8.66 -7.78 -4.49
N HIS A 44 -8.14 -7.78 -5.72
CA HIS A 44 -6.71 -7.84 -6.01
C HIS A 44 -6.40 -7.20 -7.36
N ILE A 45 -5.29 -6.48 -7.46
CA ILE A 45 -4.71 -5.96 -8.70
C ILE A 45 -3.18 -6.02 -8.58
N ASP A 46 -2.52 -6.63 -9.56
CA ASP A 46 -1.05 -6.63 -9.60
C ASP A 46 -0.50 -5.26 -9.99
N THR A 47 0.53 -4.81 -9.26
CA THR A 47 1.30 -3.63 -9.61
C THR A 47 2.03 -3.79 -10.96
N PRO A 48 2.38 -2.70 -11.67
CA PRO A 48 2.00 -1.31 -11.37
C PRO A 48 0.52 -1.04 -11.66
N LEU A 49 -0.08 -0.11 -10.91
CA LEU A 49 -1.49 0.27 -11.01
C LEU A 49 -1.75 1.19 -12.21
N THR A 50 -1.64 0.64 -13.43
CA THR A 50 -1.89 1.42 -14.64
C THR A 50 -3.40 1.68 -14.83
N PRO A 51 -3.78 2.78 -15.49
CA PRO A 51 -5.18 3.05 -15.81
C PRO A 51 -5.86 1.91 -16.57
N GLU A 52 -5.14 1.23 -17.46
CA GLU A 52 -5.63 0.05 -18.19
C GLU A 52 -6.00 -1.11 -17.26
N LYS A 53 -5.13 -1.45 -16.28
CA LYS A 53 -5.42 -2.53 -15.32
C LYS A 53 -6.61 -2.20 -14.45
N ILE A 54 -6.71 -0.94 -14.00
CA ILE A 54 -7.85 -0.45 -13.22
C ILE A 54 -9.14 -0.56 -14.04
N TRP A 55 -9.14 -0.06 -15.28
CA TRP A 55 -10.31 -0.10 -16.15
C TRP A 55 -10.76 -1.54 -16.41
N ARG A 56 -9.82 -2.47 -16.70
CA ARG A 56 -10.15 -3.88 -16.89
C ARG A 56 -10.72 -4.52 -15.62
N ALA A 57 -10.12 -4.23 -14.46
CA ALA A 57 -10.59 -4.77 -13.19
C ALA A 57 -12.02 -4.32 -12.85
N MET A 58 -12.37 -3.05 -13.13
CA MET A 58 -13.72 -2.52 -12.89
C MET A 58 -14.83 -3.16 -13.75
N HIS A 59 -14.48 -3.72 -14.90
CA HIS A 59 -15.44 -4.26 -15.87
C HIS A 59 -15.31 -5.78 -16.06
N ALA A 60 -14.43 -6.44 -15.31
CA ALA A 60 -14.28 -7.88 -15.38
C ALA A 60 -15.55 -8.56 -14.79
N PRO A 61 -15.95 -9.73 -15.31
CA PRO A 61 -16.96 -10.53 -14.64
C PRO A 61 -16.45 -10.96 -13.27
N HIS A 62 -17.18 -10.62 -12.22
CA HIS A 62 -16.90 -11.07 -10.86
C HIS A 62 -17.90 -12.18 -10.51
N VAL A 63 -17.37 -13.28 -9.98
CA VAL A 63 -18.20 -14.31 -9.35
C VAL A 63 -18.30 -13.90 -7.88
N ASP A 64 -19.52 -13.67 -7.41
CA ASP A 64 -19.81 -13.31 -6.01
C ASP A 64 -19.27 -14.35 -5.01
#